data_AF-A0A8J5D1L3-F1
#
_entry.id   AF-A0A8J5D1L3-F1
#
_cell.length_a   1.000
_cell.length_b   1.000
_cell.length_c   1.000
_cell.angle_alpha   90.00
_cell.angle_beta   90.00
_cell.angle_gamma   90.00
#
_symmetry.space_group_name_H-M   'P 1'
#
loop_
_entity.id
_entity.type
_entity.pdbx_description
1 polymer ?
#
loop_
_entity_poly.entity_id
_entity_poly.type
_entity_poly.pdbx_seq_one_letter_code
_entity_poly.pdbx_strand_id
1 'polypeptide(L)'
;MSDASDVGWGYQSSDGRQGFGGWSGVERRLHINIKELLVPLLFLRSNPIPEGTALCFEMDNMVAVHCLARQGTSKSALLLSLSEQIFGLAARFHLHPSARFLPGVENGGGPPPPVPGPSWVGGSSPERFAARVGGGAPRGVALLRPPACPTTGPF
;
A
#
# COMPACT_ATOMS: atom_id res chain seq x y z
N MET A 1 0.31 2.70 2.63
CA MET A 1 1.39 2.58 1.65
C MET A 1 1.49 1.15 1.16
N SER A 2 1.75 0.95 -0.14
CA SER A 2 2.08 -0.35 -0.73
C SER A 2 3.40 -0.24 -1.47
N ASP A 3 4.14 -1.35 -1.55
CA ASP A 3 5.38 -1.47 -2.31
C ASP A 3 5.48 -2.87 -2.93
N ALA A 4 6.02 -2.95 -4.14
CA ALA A 4 6.30 -4.19 -4.84
C ALA A 4 7.77 -4.24 -5.30
N SER A 5 8.33 -5.45 -5.27
CA SER A 5 9.69 -5.72 -5.75
C SER A 5 9.71 -6.95 -6.66
N ASP A 6 10.90 -7.36 -7.11
CA ASP A 6 11.03 -8.60 -7.86
C ASP A 6 10.82 -9.87 -7.03
N VAL A 7 11.03 -9.78 -5.71
CA VAL A 7 10.96 -10.94 -4.81
C VAL A 7 9.62 -11.05 -4.08
N GLY A 8 8.97 -9.93 -3.79
CA GLY A 8 7.72 -9.92 -3.03
C GLY A 8 7.06 -8.55 -2.97
N TRP A 9 6.10 -8.46 -2.06
CA TRP A 9 5.27 -7.29 -1.81
C TRP A 9 5.10 -6.99 -0.34
N GLY A 10 4.71 -5.75 -0.04
CA GLY A 10 4.29 -5.32 1.28
C GLY A 10 3.23 -4.22 1.23
N TYR A 11 2.39 -4.18 2.26
CA TYR A 11 1.53 -3.02 2.53
C TYR A 11 1.48 -2.71 4.02
N GLN A 12 1.17 -1.46 4.32
CA GLN A 12 0.84 -0.97 5.65
C GLN A 12 -0.33 0.03 5.57
N SER A 13 -1.31 -0.11 6.45
CA SER A 13 -2.45 0.80 6.62
C SER A 13 -2.35 1.60 7.93
N SER A 14 -3.14 2.67 8.05
CA SER A 14 -3.13 3.54 9.23
C SER A 14 -3.72 2.89 10.48
N ASP A 15 -4.62 1.93 10.31
CA ASP A 15 -5.22 1.17 11.40
C ASP A 15 -4.31 0.04 11.88
N GLY A 16 -3.03 0.07 11.48
CA GLY A 16 -2.00 -0.85 11.95
C GLY A 16 -2.00 -2.21 11.23
N ARG A 17 -2.84 -2.42 10.21
CA ARG A 17 -2.79 -3.64 9.41
C ARG A 17 -1.58 -3.58 8.49
N GLN A 18 -0.92 -4.72 8.38
CA GLN A 18 0.21 -4.91 7.50
C GLN A 18 0.15 -6.30 6.89
N GLY A 19 0.73 -6.44 5.71
CA GLY A 19 0.83 -7.71 5.03
C GLY A 19 2.05 -7.70 4.13
N PHE A 20 2.67 -8.86 3.99
CA PHE A 20 3.79 -9.06 3.08
C PHE A 20 3.79 -10.49 2.59
N GLY A 21 4.43 -10.73 1.46
CA GLY A 21 4.50 -12.06 0.89
C GLY A 21 5.47 -12.14 -0.28
N GLY A 22 5.80 -13.37 -0.65
CA GLY A 22 6.52 -13.65 -1.88
C GLY A 22 5.56 -13.71 -3.07
N TRP A 23 6.08 -13.39 -4.25
CA TRP A 23 5.38 -13.65 -5.50
C TRP A 23 5.44 -15.12 -5.88
N SER A 24 4.35 -15.67 -6.41
CA SER A 24 4.35 -16.97 -7.09
C SER A 24 5.28 -16.94 -8.32
N GLY A 25 5.60 -18.12 -8.87
CA GLY A 25 6.46 -18.24 -10.04
C GLY A 25 5.96 -17.49 -11.27
N VAL A 26 4.63 -17.33 -11.41
CA VAL A 26 4.00 -16.55 -12.48
C VAL A 26 4.06 -15.05 -12.15
N GLU A 27 3.69 -14.67 -10.92
CA GLU A 27 3.67 -13.26 -10.50
C GLU A 27 5.06 -12.62 -10.52
N ARG A 28 6.11 -13.38 -10.20
CA ARG A 28 7.51 -12.89 -10.28
C ARG A 28 7.87 -12.39 -11.67
N ARG A 29 7.28 -12.97 -12.73
CA ARG A 29 7.55 -12.61 -14.13
C ARG A 29 6.73 -11.43 -14.62
N LEU A 30 5.76 -10.95 -13.83
CA LEU A 30 4.96 -9.79 -14.18
C LEU A 30 5.81 -8.51 -14.12
N HIS A 31 5.46 -7.56 -14.98
CA HIS A 31 6.07 -6.23 -14.97
C HIS A 31 5.79 -5.51 -13.64
N ILE A 32 6.72 -4.69 -13.15
CA ILE A 32 6.62 -4.01 -11.86
C ILE A 32 5.31 -3.22 -11.69
N ASN A 33 4.87 -2.48 -12.72
CA ASN A 33 3.58 -1.77 -12.71
C ASN A 33 2.37 -2.68 -12.40
N ILE A 34 2.41 -3.94 -12.83
CA ILE A 34 1.34 -4.92 -12.58
C ILE A 34 1.43 -5.39 -11.13
N LYS A 35 2.64 -5.67 -10.64
CA LYS A 35 2.91 -6.06 -9.25
C LYS A 35 2.46 -4.99 -8.27
N GLU A 36 2.75 -3.72 -8.57
CA GLU A 36 2.29 -2.57 -7.80
C GLU A 36 0.77 -2.52 -7.66
N LEU A 37 0.04 -2.74 -8.76
CA LEU A 37 -1.43 -2.76 -8.75
C LEU A 37 -2.01 -4.03 -8.12
N LEU A 38 -1.27 -5.14 -8.08
CA LEU A 38 -1.66 -6.36 -7.37
C LEU A 38 -1.72 -6.15 -5.86
N VAL A 39 -0.85 -5.31 -5.28
CA VAL A 39 -0.82 -5.11 -3.82
C VAL A 39 -2.14 -4.53 -3.27
N PRO A 40 -2.75 -3.47 -3.85
CA PRO A 40 -4.09 -3.03 -3.51
C PRO A 40 -5.16 -4.13 -3.61
N LEU A 41 -5.10 -4.98 -4.63
CA LEU A 41 -6.04 -6.10 -4.79
C LEU A 41 -5.88 -7.13 -3.66
N LEU A 42 -4.65 -7.48 -3.31
CA LEU A 42 -4.33 -8.38 -2.21
C LEU A 42 -4.79 -7.80 -0.87
N PHE A 43 -4.58 -6.50 -0.65
CA PHE A 43 -5.10 -5.80 0.52
C PHE A 43 -6.63 -5.94 0.63
N LEU A 44 -7.37 -5.61 -0.43
CA LEU A 44 -8.84 -5.70 -0.42
C LEU A 44 -9.35 -7.13 -0.21
N ARG A 45 -8.64 -8.14 -0.72
CA ARG A 45 -9.02 -9.56 -0.55
C ARG A 45 -8.74 -10.11 0.84
N SER A 46 -7.64 -9.66 1.46
CA SER A 46 -7.13 -10.25 2.70
C SER A 46 -7.63 -9.54 3.95
N ASN A 47 -8.21 -8.35 3.80
CA ASN A 47 -8.61 -7.52 4.92
C ASN A 47 -10.12 -7.26 4.87
N PRO A 48 -10.89 -7.58 5.91
CA PRO A 48 -12.28 -7.16 6.00
C PRO A 48 -12.32 -5.64 6.23
N ILE A 49 -12.92 -4.91 5.29
CA ILE A 49 -13.05 -3.45 5.36
C ILE A 49 -14.52 -3.11 5.62
N PRO A 50 -14.83 -2.24 6.60
CA PRO A 50 -16.20 -1.80 6.82
C PRO A 50 -16.81 -1.17 5.58
N GLU A 51 -18.09 -1.42 5.33
CA GLU A 51 -18.80 -0.79 4.21
C GLU A 51 -18.84 0.73 4.35
N GLY A 52 -18.87 1.45 3.22
CA GLY A 52 -18.87 2.92 3.20
C GLY A 52 -17.51 3.56 3.49
N THR A 53 -16.44 2.76 3.60
CA THR A 53 -15.10 3.27 3.92
C THR A 53 -14.45 3.92 2.70
N ALA A 54 -13.90 5.13 2.90
CA ALA A 54 -13.01 5.76 1.94
C ALA A 54 -11.59 5.21 2.10
N LEU A 55 -11.01 4.70 1.01
CA LEU A 55 -9.67 4.14 0.98
C LEU A 55 -8.77 5.01 0.10
N CYS A 56 -7.59 5.37 0.61
CA CYS A 56 -6.57 6.06 -0.15
C CYS A 56 -5.32 5.18 -0.26
N PHE A 57 -5.01 4.73 -1.47
CA PHE A 57 -3.80 3.99 -1.77
C PHE A 57 -2.65 4.95 -2.03
N GLU A 58 -1.57 4.78 -1.27
CA GLU A 58 -0.35 5.57 -1.39
C GLU A 58 0.70 4.68 -2.05
N MET A 59 1.15 5.10 -3.22
CA MET A 59 2.01 4.30 -4.08
C MET A 59 3.08 5.19 -4.72
N ASP A 60 4.26 4.64 -4.95
CA ASP A 60 5.37 5.29 -5.66
C ASP A 60 5.35 4.98 -7.18
N ASN A 61 4.32 4.29 -7.65
CA ASN A 61 4.15 3.95 -9.06
C ASN A 61 3.02 4.77 -9.70
N MET A 62 3.38 5.74 -10.54
CA MET A 62 2.41 6.59 -11.22
C MET A 62 1.45 5.82 -12.13
N VAL A 63 1.87 4.70 -12.73
CA VAL A 63 0.99 3.87 -13.57
C VAL A 63 -0.10 3.24 -12.71
N ALA A 64 0.25 2.69 -11.56
CA ALA A 64 -0.71 2.12 -10.63
C ALA A 64 -1.67 3.19 -10.06
N VAL A 65 -1.14 4.36 -9.67
CA VAL A 65 -1.95 5.51 -9.25
C VAL A 65 -2.93 5.93 -10.34
N HIS A 66 -2.49 6.02 -11.60
CA HIS A 66 -3.38 6.36 -12.71
C HIS A 66 -4.45 5.30 -12.96
N CYS A 67 -4.11 4.01 -12.86
CA CYS A 67 -5.08 2.93 -13.01
C CYS A 67 -6.16 3.02 -11.92
N LEU A 68 -5.78 3.28 -10.66
CA LEU A 68 -6.74 3.49 -9.58
C LEU A 68 -7.54 4.79 -9.72
N ALA A 69 -6.90 5.89 -10.13
CA ALA A 69 -7.60 7.16 -10.28
C ALA A 69 -8.58 7.19 -11.46
N ARG A 70 -8.35 6.36 -12.50
CA ARG A 70 -9.12 6.37 -13.76
C ARG A 70 -9.86 5.06 -14.04
N GLN A 71 -9.93 4.15 -13.07
CA GLN A 71 -10.59 2.85 -13.22
C GLN A 71 -9.99 1.99 -14.35
N GLY A 72 -8.68 2.07 -14.54
CA GLY A 72 -7.93 1.23 -15.48
C GLY A 72 -7.17 2.00 -16.55
N THR A 73 -6.82 1.28 -17.61
CA THR A 73 -6.06 1.79 -18.75
C THR A 73 -6.39 0.98 -20.01
N SER A 74 -6.40 1.62 -21.18
CA SER A 74 -6.57 0.94 -22.47
C SER A 74 -5.26 0.32 -23.00
N LYS A 75 -4.12 0.63 -22.39
CA LYS A 75 -2.79 0.23 -22.89
C LYS A 75 -2.36 -1.17 -22.45
N SER A 76 -3.03 -1.77 -21.47
CA SER A 76 -2.69 -3.09 -20.94
C SER A 76 -3.93 -3.79 -20.41
N ALA A 77 -4.27 -4.93 -21.03
CA ALA A 77 -5.40 -5.76 -20.63
C ALA A 77 -5.25 -6.30 -19.19
N LEU A 78 -4.03 -6.60 -18.74
CA LEU A 78 -3.79 -7.06 -17.38
C LEU A 78 -4.01 -5.96 -16.34
N LEU A 79 -3.53 -4.74 -16.62
CA LEU A 79 -3.78 -3.61 -15.72
C LEU A 79 -5.27 -3.27 -15.66
N LEU A 80 -5.96 -3.29 -16.81
CA LEU A 80 -7.40 -3.10 -16.87
C LEU A 80 -8.15 -4.16 -16.04
N SER A 81 -7.85 -5.44 -16.26
CA SER A 81 -8.48 -6.55 -15.52
C SER A 81 -8.22 -6.48 -14.02
N LEU A 82 -7.04 -6.04 -13.58
CA LEU A 82 -6.77 -5.82 -12.15
C LEU A 82 -7.55 -4.63 -11.59
N SER A 83 -7.63 -3.52 -12.33
CA SER A 83 -8.47 -2.39 -11.94
C SER A 83 -9.93 -2.79 -11.83
N GLU A 84 -10.47 -3.52 -12.79
CA GLU A 84 -11.85 -4.04 -12.74
C GLU A 84 -12.09 -4.91 -11.50
N GLN A 85 -11.14 -5.77 -11.14
CA GLN A 85 -11.25 -6.58 -9.91
C GLN A 85 -11.25 -5.71 -8.65
N ILE A 86 -10.39 -4.69 -8.59
CA ILE A 86 -10.33 -3.75 -7.46
C ILE A 86 -11.65 -2.98 -7.34
N PHE A 87 -12.15 -2.42 -8.44
CA PHE A 87 -13.39 -1.65 -8.46
C PHE A 87 -14.63 -2.53 -8.25
N GLY A 88 -14.59 -3.78 -8.70
CA GLY A 88 -15.64 -4.76 -8.42
C GLY A 88 -15.73 -5.12 -6.94
N LEU A 89 -14.59 -5.31 -6.27
CA LEU A 89 -14.56 -5.49 -4.81
C LEU A 89 -15.00 -4.22 -4.09
N ALA A 90 -14.54 -3.05 -4.52
CA ALA A 90 -14.96 -1.78 -3.95
C ALA A 90 -16.47 -1.55 -4.06
N ALA A 91 -17.05 -1.78 -5.24
CA ALA A 91 -18.48 -1.67 -5.46
C ALA A 91 -19.27 -2.65 -4.60
N ARG A 92 -18.83 -3.92 -4.52
CA ARG A 92 -19.47 -4.94 -3.71
C ARG A 92 -19.55 -4.58 -2.22
N PHE A 93 -18.53 -3.89 -1.71
CA PHE A 93 -18.43 -3.51 -0.29
C PHE A 93 -18.70 -2.01 -0.05
N HIS A 94 -19.27 -1.29 -1.02
CA HIS A 94 -19.53 0.15 -0.94
C HIS A 94 -18.30 0.98 -0.51
N LEU A 95 -17.12 0.63 -1.01
CA LEU A 95 -15.88 1.34 -0.70
C LEU A 95 -15.65 2.48 -1.69
N HIS A 96 -14.98 3.53 -1.24
CA HIS A 96 -14.58 4.67 -2.08
C HIS A 96 -13.05 4.69 -2.26
N PRO A 97 -12.50 3.91 -3.19
CA PRO A 97 -11.07 3.87 -3.44
C PRO A 97 -10.60 5.14 -4.16
N SER A 98 -9.44 5.62 -3.75
CA SER A 98 -8.70 6.72 -4.34
C SER A 98 -7.21 6.38 -4.27
N ALA A 99 -6.39 7.09 -5.05
CA ALA A 99 -4.94 6.89 -5.03
C ALA A 99 -4.20 8.22 -5.07
N ARG A 100 -3.05 8.26 -4.38
CA ARG A 100 -2.11 9.38 -4.42
C ARG A 100 -0.70 8.87 -4.66
N PHE A 101 0.02 9.59 -5.51
CA PHE A 101 1.44 9.34 -5.72
C PHE A 101 2.24 9.87 -4.54
N LEU A 102 3.11 9.04 -4.00
CA LEU A 102 4.09 9.41 -2.99
C LEU A 102 5.49 9.15 -3.58
N PRO A 103 6.24 10.21 -3.97
CA PRO A 103 7.57 10.01 -4.53
C PRO A 103 8.47 9.29 -3.52
N GLY A 104 9.14 8.22 -3.96
CA GLY A 104 10.06 7.46 -3.12
C GLY A 104 11.36 8.23 -2.85
N VAL A 105 11.35 9.23 -1.96
CA VAL A 105 12.55 9.82 -1.33
C VAL A 105 12.22 10.38 0.06
N GLU A 106 12.57 9.63 1.11
CA GLU A 106 13.14 10.19 2.35
C GLU A 106 14.34 9.30 2.73
N ASN A 107 15.37 9.25 1.86
CA ASN A 107 16.65 8.62 2.17
C ASN A 107 17.75 9.50 1.57
N GLY A 108 17.97 10.67 2.17
CA GLY A 108 18.95 11.64 1.75
C GLY A 108 19.51 12.44 2.92
N GLY A 109 20.55 11.89 3.57
CA GLY A 109 21.64 12.71 4.12
C GLY A 109 21.59 13.12 5.60
N GLY A 110 21.57 12.17 6.54
CA GLY A 110 22.01 12.44 7.91
C GLY A 110 22.24 11.15 8.70
N PRO A 111 23.39 10.95 9.37
CA PRO A 111 23.56 9.78 10.23
C PRO A 111 22.56 9.87 11.40
N PRO A 112 21.95 8.75 11.81
CA PRO A 112 21.08 8.73 12.98
C PRO A 112 21.90 9.11 14.24
N PRO A 113 21.29 9.81 15.21
CA PRO A 113 21.96 10.06 16.49
C PRO A 113 22.33 8.73 17.16
N PRO A 114 23.49 8.62 17.82
CA PRO A 114 23.94 7.39 18.44
C PRO A 114 22.95 6.98 19.54
N VAL A 115 22.31 5.83 19.35
CA VAL A 115 21.52 5.17 20.39
C VAL A 115 22.42 4.18 21.16
N PRO A 116 22.41 4.19 22.49
CA PRO A 116 23.14 3.21 23.28
C PRO A 116 22.50 1.83 23.10
N GLY A 117 23.32 0.85 22.67
CA GLY A 117 22.89 -0.52 22.37
C GLY A 117 22.46 -1.34 23.60
N PRO A 118 22.00 -2.58 23.36
CA PRO A 118 22.97 -3.65 23.58
C PRO A 118 23.19 -4.55 22.36
N SER A 119 24.42 -5.04 22.34
CA SER A 119 25.13 -5.89 21.39
C SER A 119 24.38 -7.14 20.89
N TRP A 120 24.44 -7.37 19.58
CA TRP A 120 24.46 -8.72 19.02
C TRP A 120 25.67 -8.87 18.09
N VAL A 121 26.53 -9.83 18.44
CA VAL A 121 27.70 -10.29 17.71
C VAL A 121 27.27 -11.54 16.93
N GLY A 122 27.62 -11.63 15.64
CA GLY A 122 27.57 -12.90 14.87
C GLY A 122 27.02 -12.73 13.47
N GLY A 123 27.91 -12.78 12.47
CA GLY A 123 27.60 -12.53 11.06
C GLY A 123 26.85 -13.66 10.35
N SER A 124 25.89 -13.27 9.52
CA SER A 124 25.73 -13.65 8.10
C SER A 124 24.44 -13.02 7.57
N SER A 125 24.58 -12.24 6.49
CA SER A 125 23.67 -11.21 5.97
C SER A 125 22.22 -11.63 5.67
N PRO A 126 21.21 -10.90 6.20
CA PRO A 126 19.90 -10.74 5.59
C PRO A 126 19.57 -9.25 5.44
N GLU A 127 20.34 -8.52 4.62
CA GLU A 127 20.05 -7.11 4.36
C GLU A 127 18.89 -6.98 3.35
N ARG A 128 17.67 -6.79 3.88
CA ARG A 128 16.60 -5.90 3.36
C ARG A 128 15.24 -6.05 4.04
N PHE A 129 15.11 -6.86 5.09
CA PHE A 129 13.91 -6.89 5.92
C PHE A 129 14.22 -6.45 7.34
N ALA A 130 14.28 -5.14 7.55
CA ALA A 130 14.27 -4.56 8.90
C ALA A 130 12.83 -4.24 9.29
N ALA A 131 12.13 -5.21 9.89
CA ALA A 131 10.98 -4.91 10.74
C ALA A 131 11.52 -4.22 12.00
N ARG A 132 11.52 -2.89 12.05
CA ARG A 132 11.94 -2.13 13.22
C ARG A 132 10.75 -2.02 14.18
N VAL A 133 10.81 -2.77 15.28
CA VAL A 133 10.00 -2.54 16.48
C VAL A 133 10.68 -1.41 17.27
N GLY A 134 9.96 -0.33 17.55
CA GLY A 134 10.46 0.77 18.37
C GLY A 134 9.44 1.89 18.49
N GLY A 135 8.91 2.07 19.69
CA GLY A 135 7.97 3.14 20.04
C GLY A 135 8.55 4.54 19.78
N GLY A 136 7.65 5.45 19.43
CA GLY A 136 7.96 6.78 18.95
C GLY A 136 7.14 7.03 17.70
N ALA A 137 6.02 7.73 17.86
CA ALA A 137 4.99 7.91 16.84
C ALA A 137 5.54 8.18 15.42
N PRO A 138 5.16 7.42 14.39
CA PRO A 138 5.41 7.81 13.02
C PRO A 138 4.09 8.23 12.35
N ARG A 139 4.09 9.50 11.93
CA ARG A 139 3.11 10.11 11.04
C ARG A 139 3.26 9.47 9.66
N GLY A 140 2.20 8.82 9.18
CA GLY A 140 2.17 8.16 7.87
C GLY A 140 0.87 7.38 7.71
N VAL A 141 -0.23 8.12 7.55
CA VAL A 141 -1.60 7.63 7.72
C VAL A 141 -2.20 7.24 6.37
N ALA A 142 -2.51 5.95 6.14
CA ALA A 142 -3.55 5.59 5.18
C ALA A 142 -4.91 6.05 5.73
N LEU A 143 -5.32 7.30 5.51
CA LEU A 143 -6.51 7.89 6.12
C LEU A 143 -7.77 7.07 5.78
N LEU A 144 -8.21 6.23 6.73
CA LEU A 144 -9.60 5.79 6.83
C LEU A 144 -10.37 7.03 7.29
N ARG A 145 -10.79 7.88 6.34
CA ARG A 145 -11.75 8.93 6.70
C ARG A 145 -13.10 8.24 6.88
N PRO A 146 -13.77 8.39 8.04
CA PRO A 146 -15.17 8.02 8.12
C PRO A 146 -15.97 8.83 7.07
N PRO A 147 -17.10 8.29 6.58
CA PRO A 147 -17.98 9.06 5.71
C PRO A 147 -18.31 10.39 6.41
N ALA A 148 -18.22 11.49 5.67
CA ALA A 148 -18.63 12.78 6.19
C ALA A 148 -20.10 12.66 6.63
N CYS A 149 -20.39 12.90 7.91
CA CYS A 149 -21.77 13.03 8.39
C CYS A 149 -22.51 14.02 7.47
N PRO A 150 -23.73 13.72 7.01
CA PRO A 150 -24.55 14.74 6.39
C PRO A 150 -24.76 15.85 7.43
N THR A 151 -24.35 17.05 7.05
CA THR A 151 -24.53 18.28 7.83
C THR A 151 -26.02 18.45 8.10
N THR A 152 -26.47 18.18 9.32
CA THR A 152 -27.71 18.78 9.84
C THR A 152 -27.43 20.27 9.95
N GLY A 153 -27.83 21.03 8.94
CA GLY A 153 -27.86 22.47 9.01
C GLY A 153 -28.88 22.92 10.08
N PRO A 154 -28.64 24.07 10.75
CA PRO A 154 -29.68 24.71 11.53
C PRO A 154 -30.56 25.60 10.62
N PHE A 155 -31.80 25.77 11.07
CA PHE A 155 -32.94 26.54 10.54
C PHE A 155 -33.93 25.78 9.66
#